data_AF-A0A2V0PB21-F1
#
_entry.id   AF-A0A2V0PB21-F1
#
_cell.length_a   1.000
_cell.length_b   1.000
_cell.length_c   1.000
_cell.angle_alpha   90.00
_cell.angle_beta   90.00
_cell.angle_gamma   90.00
#
_symmetry.space_group_name_H-M   'P 1'
#
loop_
_entity.id
_entity.type
_entity.pdbx_description
1 polymer ?
#
loop_
_entity_poly.entity_id
_entity_poly.type
_entity_poly.pdbx_seq_one_letter_code
_entity_poly.pdbx_strand_id
1 'polypeptide(L)'
;MEELAQHLKAKGMEDGAQRLAEALAKAEPGADEAALKAGVDALLALPGPLGAAEWLECLERCAALVTQPPEAVGQRLAALQRLLGADVAAALGKAPYLLLHESALVEAKVEALQAVLALPPGEATPAKIVDRFGRYPSLIERSVEGLEADMAALAGLLGVDLQAAVRLAFKVPALAAHPASELRERMELLQKLLGIDAATARAISVRQPSLLTRQASGVEAKVSEYKALFGETASREMLAEAPQLLTMACDSVRVRHELLQQLARAQQGWASQLAEAAPAQLGVWLTSSEKKLRRLEQAAGVPRLTNMSLQRILSLSESRWAQDVEAAQAGARGGGGGGGGGGGGGAGVDDDGGRPRRPRGGRREREKRERKAAREAGGDAGTAGQQLQAASAKQGDAAAASTSAAGSSGGGADAAGSKPKPRRTRGGRRERERRGKRASHEAGAAGEGSDDDDDEYGDDGEEFGEGFGEDGEGGENGDKPRRARGGRREKEKKERQAARLAAATATAAATGVLDA
;
A
#
# COMPACT_ATOMS: atom_id res chain seq x y z
N MET A 1 11.25 -39.13 27.78
CA MET A 1 10.91 -38.37 26.55
C MET A 1 10.01 -39.16 25.62
N GLU A 2 10.27 -40.45 25.39
CA GLU A 2 9.38 -41.29 24.57
C GLU A 2 7.96 -41.37 25.14
N GLU A 3 7.81 -41.48 26.47
CA GLU A 3 6.48 -41.51 27.09
C GLU A 3 5.74 -40.17 26.98
N LEU A 4 6.44 -39.04 27.07
CA LEU A 4 5.88 -37.71 26.85
C LEU A 4 5.40 -37.56 25.40
N ALA A 5 6.17 -38.04 24.43
CA ALA A 5 5.75 -38.04 23.02
C ALA A 5 4.50 -38.92 22.81
N GLN A 6 4.45 -40.11 23.44
CA GLN A 6 3.24 -40.97 23.41
C GLN A 6 2.04 -40.28 24.08
N HIS A 7 2.25 -39.57 25.19
CA HIS A 7 1.21 -38.76 25.85
C HIS A 7 0.67 -37.66 24.94
N LEU A 8 1.54 -36.91 24.27
CA LEU A 8 1.14 -35.86 23.32
C LEU A 8 0.34 -36.42 22.13
N LYS A 9 0.74 -37.57 21.60
CA LYS A 9 -0.03 -38.29 20.57
C LYS A 9 -1.43 -38.68 21.05
N ALA A 10 -1.54 -39.18 22.28
CA ALA A 10 -2.84 -39.51 22.88
C ALA A 10 -3.74 -38.28 23.09
N LYS A 11 -3.17 -37.06 23.12
CA LYS A 11 -3.91 -35.78 23.18
C LYS A 11 -4.26 -35.21 21.80
N GLY A 12 -3.92 -35.90 20.70
CA GLY A 12 -4.23 -35.50 19.33
C GLY A 12 -3.11 -34.77 18.59
N MET A 13 -1.90 -34.67 19.17
CA MET A 13 -0.71 -34.19 18.44
C MET A 13 0.00 -35.38 17.77
N GLU A 14 -0.50 -35.82 16.61
CA GLU A 14 0.13 -36.92 15.86
C GLU A 14 1.48 -36.47 15.30
N ASP A 15 1.47 -35.34 14.59
CA ASP A 15 2.64 -34.67 14.05
C ASP A 15 3.20 -33.68 15.07
N GLY A 16 4.53 -33.66 15.24
CA GLY A 16 5.19 -32.71 16.13
C GLY A 16 5.31 -33.14 17.60
N ALA A 17 4.65 -34.21 18.06
CA ALA A 17 4.78 -34.70 19.44
C ALA A 17 6.24 -34.96 19.86
N GLN A 18 7.02 -35.58 18.98
CA GLN A 18 8.44 -35.82 19.21
C GLN A 18 9.23 -34.50 19.26
N ARG A 19 8.93 -33.55 18.36
CA ARG A 19 9.57 -32.22 18.32
C ARG A 19 9.28 -31.44 19.59
N LEU A 20 8.03 -31.43 20.06
CA LEU A 20 7.64 -30.76 21.30
C LEU A 20 8.28 -31.42 22.51
N ALA A 21 8.29 -32.75 22.59
CA ALA A 21 8.99 -33.47 23.65
C ALA A 21 10.48 -33.05 23.70
N GLU A 22 11.19 -33.09 22.57
CA GLU A 22 12.59 -32.65 22.49
C GLU A 22 12.78 -31.17 22.85
N ALA A 23 11.87 -30.29 22.41
CA ALA A 23 11.89 -28.87 22.76
C ALA A 23 11.72 -28.65 24.27
N LEU A 24 10.84 -29.41 24.93
CA LEU A 24 10.65 -29.36 26.39
C LEU A 24 11.88 -29.85 27.15
N ALA A 25 12.49 -30.97 26.71
CA ALA A 25 13.72 -31.47 27.30
C ALA A 25 14.88 -30.47 27.20
N LYS A 26 14.93 -29.72 26.09
CA LYS A 26 15.93 -28.67 25.86
C LYS A 26 15.65 -27.41 26.69
N ALA A 27 14.38 -27.02 26.83
CA ALA A 27 13.98 -25.85 27.58
C ALA A 27 14.24 -26.01 29.09
N GLU A 28 14.01 -27.21 29.63
CA GLU A 28 14.24 -27.53 31.05
C GLU A 28 15.06 -28.83 31.20
N PRO A 29 16.40 -28.73 31.10
CA PRO A 29 17.26 -29.88 31.32
C PRO A 29 17.11 -30.42 32.74
N GLY A 30 16.49 -31.60 32.88
CA GLY A 30 16.27 -32.26 34.17
C GLY A 30 14.86 -32.12 34.76
N ALA A 31 13.91 -31.53 34.02
CA ALA A 31 12.50 -31.58 34.40
C ALA A 31 12.01 -33.04 34.47
N ASP A 32 11.24 -33.35 35.51
CA ASP A 32 10.55 -34.63 35.65
C ASP A 32 9.51 -34.78 34.53
N GLU A 33 9.57 -35.90 33.82
CA GLU A 33 8.65 -36.21 32.71
C GLU A 33 7.19 -36.25 33.19
N ALA A 34 6.93 -36.66 34.43
CA ALA A 34 5.60 -36.61 35.01
C ALA A 34 5.12 -35.17 35.22
N ALA A 35 6.00 -34.27 35.65
CA ALA A 35 5.68 -32.85 35.81
C ALA A 35 5.38 -32.17 34.46
N LEU A 36 6.13 -32.51 33.40
CA LEU A 36 5.87 -32.02 32.05
C LEU A 36 4.52 -32.50 31.51
N LYS A 37 4.18 -33.79 31.68
CA LYS A 37 2.86 -34.33 31.31
C LYS A 37 1.73 -33.61 32.05
N ALA A 38 1.89 -33.39 33.35
CA ALA A 38 0.93 -32.67 34.18
C ALA A 38 0.77 -31.20 33.75
N GLY A 39 1.87 -30.52 33.40
CA GLY A 39 1.85 -29.15 32.87
C GLY A 39 1.07 -29.04 31.56
N VAL A 40 1.31 -29.96 30.61
CA VAL A 40 0.54 -30.04 29.35
C VAL A 40 -0.95 -30.24 29.62
N ASP A 41 -1.29 -31.20 30.47
CA ASP A 41 -2.69 -31.50 30.79
C ASP A 41 -3.39 -30.32 31.48
N ALA A 42 -2.68 -29.61 32.36
CA ALA A 42 -3.19 -28.42 33.02
C ALA A 42 -3.46 -27.27 32.04
N LEU A 43 -2.57 -27.05 31.05
CA LEU A 43 -2.76 -26.03 30.03
C LEU A 43 -3.92 -26.37 29.08
N LEU A 44 -4.04 -27.62 28.65
CA LEU A 44 -5.15 -28.09 27.82
C LEU A 44 -6.51 -28.00 28.52
N ALA A 45 -6.52 -28.04 29.86
CA ALA A 45 -7.72 -27.88 30.66
C ALA A 45 -8.08 -26.42 30.97
N LEU A 46 -7.25 -25.43 30.59
CA LEU A 46 -7.55 -24.03 30.85
C LEU A 46 -8.81 -23.59 30.10
N PRO A 47 -9.79 -22.97 30.77
CA PRO A 47 -10.94 -22.40 30.10
C PRO A 47 -10.48 -21.21 29.26
N GLY A 48 -10.93 -21.15 28.01
CA GLY A 48 -10.51 -20.06 27.15
C GLY A 48 -10.96 -20.18 25.71
N PRO A 49 -10.49 -19.25 24.87
CA PRO A 49 -10.78 -19.22 23.44
C PRO A 49 -9.98 -20.25 22.64
N LEU A 50 -8.99 -20.92 23.26
CA LEU A 50 -8.15 -21.92 22.61
C LEU A 50 -8.70 -23.33 22.85
N GLY A 51 -8.98 -24.06 21.78
CA GLY A 51 -9.23 -25.50 21.81
C GLY A 51 -7.95 -26.31 22.04
N ALA A 52 -8.10 -27.62 22.27
CA ALA A 52 -6.96 -28.50 22.52
C ALA A 52 -5.92 -28.49 21.37
N ALA A 53 -6.39 -28.50 20.12
CA ALA A 53 -5.51 -28.44 18.94
C ALA A 53 -4.71 -27.13 18.87
N GLU A 54 -5.35 -25.98 19.14
CA GLU A 54 -4.70 -24.67 19.10
C GLU A 54 -3.68 -24.52 20.24
N TRP A 55 -3.99 -25.06 21.42
CA TRP A 55 -3.03 -25.15 22.52
C TRP A 55 -1.81 -25.97 22.14
N LEU A 56 -2.01 -27.13 21.51
CA LEU A 56 -0.92 -28.00 21.05
C LEU A 56 -0.02 -27.26 20.05
N GLU A 57 -0.58 -26.52 19.09
CA GLU A 57 0.19 -25.66 18.17
C GLU A 57 0.96 -24.55 18.93
N CYS A 58 0.33 -23.93 19.93
CA CYS A 58 0.99 -22.92 20.78
C CYS A 58 2.18 -23.51 21.54
N LEU A 59 2.04 -24.72 22.10
CA LEU A 59 3.09 -25.39 22.86
C LEU A 59 4.24 -25.83 21.96
N GLU A 60 3.95 -26.33 20.75
CA GLU A 60 4.99 -26.66 19.77
C GLU A 60 5.87 -25.44 19.44
N ARG A 61 5.26 -24.26 19.31
CA ARG A 61 5.97 -23.01 19.05
C ARG A 61 6.61 -22.38 20.29
N CYS A 62 6.12 -22.69 21.49
CA CYS A 62 6.58 -22.10 22.75
C CYS A 62 6.53 -23.10 23.91
N ALA A 63 7.45 -24.06 23.90
CA ALA A 63 7.56 -25.12 24.91
C ALA A 63 7.72 -24.58 26.35
N ALA A 64 8.31 -23.39 26.52
CA ALA A 64 8.47 -22.73 27.81
C ALA A 64 7.14 -22.43 28.53
N LEU A 65 6.00 -22.47 27.84
CA LEU A 65 4.69 -22.32 28.48
C LEU A 65 4.37 -23.47 29.44
N VAL A 66 4.84 -24.69 29.17
CA VAL A 66 4.57 -25.88 30.02
C VAL A 66 5.18 -25.73 31.42
N THR A 67 6.21 -24.90 31.55
CA THR A 67 6.93 -24.67 32.81
C THR A 67 6.32 -23.56 33.64
N GLN A 68 5.40 -22.80 33.05
CA GLN A 68 4.68 -21.73 33.74
C GLN A 68 3.55 -22.33 34.60
N PRO A 69 3.26 -21.75 35.78
CA PRO A 69 2.09 -22.13 36.55
C PRO A 69 0.81 -21.93 35.72
N PRO A 70 -0.09 -22.93 35.62
CA PRO A 70 -1.28 -22.86 34.76
C PRO A 70 -2.20 -21.69 35.15
N GLU A 71 -2.26 -21.36 36.44
CA GLU A 71 -3.01 -20.21 36.96
C GLU A 71 -2.50 -18.89 36.40
N ALA A 72 -1.17 -18.71 36.31
CA ALA A 72 -0.56 -17.51 35.75
C ALA A 72 -0.82 -17.41 34.24
N VAL A 73 -0.72 -18.54 33.51
CA VAL A 73 -1.04 -18.60 32.08
C VAL A 73 -2.51 -18.27 31.85
N GLY A 74 -3.43 -18.83 32.65
CA GLY A 74 -4.86 -18.54 32.59
C GLY A 74 -5.20 -17.06 32.83
N GLN A 75 -4.55 -16.42 33.82
CA GLN A 75 -4.69 -14.99 34.07
C GLN A 75 -4.21 -14.13 32.90
N ARG A 76 -3.04 -14.46 32.32
CA ARG A 76 -2.48 -13.77 31.15
C ARG A 76 -3.37 -13.96 29.92
N LEU A 77 -3.89 -15.18 29.70
CA LEU A 77 -4.83 -15.48 28.63
C LEU A 77 -6.12 -14.65 28.75
N ALA A 78 -6.71 -14.59 29.94
CA ALA A 78 -7.91 -13.78 30.18
C ALA A 78 -7.66 -12.28 29.96
N ALA A 79 -6.47 -11.79 30.30
CA ALA A 79 -6.10 -10.40 30.04
C ALA A 79 -5.88 -10.13 28.54
N LEU A 80 -5.17 -11.00 27.83
CA LEU A 80 -5.03 -10.90 26.37
C LEU A 80 -6.38 -11.00 25.66
N GLN A 81 -7.31 -11.82 26.14
CA GLN A 81 -8.66 -11.89 25.60
C GLN A 81 -9.42 -10.57 25.80
N ARG A 82 -9.23 -9.87 26.92
CA ARG A 82 -9.81 -8.52 27.13
C ARG A 82 -9.19 -7.48 26.18
N LEU A 83 -7.89 -7.59 25.91
CA LEU A 83 -7.16 -6.66 25.04
C LEU A 83 -7.46 -6.88 23.55
N LEU A 84 -7.51 -8.14 23.11
CA LEU A 84 -7.60 -8.54 21.70
C LEU A 84 -9.01 -8.96 21.27
N GLY A 85 -9.91 -9.25 22.22
CA GLY A 85 -11.25 -9.72 21.93
C GLY A 85 -11.25 -11.10 21.27
N ALA A 86 -12.02 -11.24 20.18
CA ALA A 86 -12.15 -12.49 19.44
C ALA A 86 -10.85 -12.92 18.71
N ASP A 87 -9.92 -11.99 18.49
CA ASP A 87 -8.70 -12.25 17.71
C ASP A 87 -7.58 -12.93 18.54
N VAL A 88 -7.79 -13.16 19.84
CA VAL A 88 -6.76 -13.71 20.74
C VAL A 88 -6.26 -15.09 20.32
N ALA A 89 -7.14 -15.97 19.81
CA ALA A 89 -6.74 -17.30 19.35
C ALA A 89 -5.80 -17.21 18.13
N ALA A 90 -6.18 -16.42 17.12
CA ALA A 90 -5.36 -16.17 15.94
C ALA A 90 -4.02 -15.49 16.28
N ALA A 91 -4.03 -14.58 17.26
CA ALA A 91 -2.82 -13.92 17.75
C ALA A 91 -1.88 -14.93 18.44
N LEU A 92 -2.41 -15.77 19.34
CA LEU A 92 -1.61 -16.76 20.08
C LEU A 92 -1.09 -17.88 19.19
N GLY A 93 -1.81 -18.26 18.14
CA GLY A 93 -1.27 -19.13 17.10
C GLY A 93 0.04 -18.57 16.55
N LYS A 94 0.08 -17.27 16.22
CA LYS A 94 1.29 -16.61 15.67
C LYS A 94 2.34 -16.25 16.72
N ALA A 95 1.91 -15.99 17.95
CA ALA A 95 2.72 -15.35 19.00
C ALA A 95 2.48 -15.96 20.40
N PRO A 96 2.69 -17.27 20.61
CA PRO A 96 2.35 -17.92 21.88
C PRO A 96 3.20 -17.42 23.06
N TYR A 97 4.39 -16.89 22.78
CA TYR A 97 5.27 -16.30 23.81
C TYR A 97 4.64 -15.09 24.52
N LEU A 98 3.58 -14.47 23.99
CA LEU A 98 2.87 -13.40 24.69
C LEU A 98 2.33 -13.84 26.05
N LEU A 99 2.04 -15.14 26.22
CA LEU A 99 1.64 -15.74 27.49
C LEU A 99 2.79 -15.93 28.49
N LEU A 100 4.04 -15.71 28.08
CA LEU A 100 5.21 -15.67 28.98
C LEU A 100 5.37 -14.31 29.65
N HIS A 101 4.73 -13.27 29.12
CA HIS A 101 4.83 -11.91 29.65
C HIS A 101 3.63 -11.54 30.52
N GLU A 102 3.85 -10.68 31.50
CA GLU A 102 2.76 -10.08 32.27
C GLU A 102 1.85 -9.26 31.35
N SER A 103 0.53 -9.36 31.55
CA SER A 103 -0.43 -8.69 30.68
C SER A 103 -0.29 -7.16 30.72
N ALA A 104 0.03 -6.59 31.88
CA ALA A 104 0.27 -5.16 32.02
C ALA A 104 1.46 -4.69 31.17
N LEU A 105 2.50 -5.53 31.03
CA LEU A 105 3.62 -5.24 30.14
C LEU A 105 3.17 -5.25 28.68
N VAL A 106 2.43 -6.29 28.25
CA VAL A 106 1.93 -6.37 26.87
C VAL A 106 1.00 -5.19 26.55
N GLU A 107 0.08 -4.84 27.45
CA GLU A 107 -0.80 -3.68 27.31
C GLU A 107 -0.01 -2.37 27.17
N ALA A 108 0.95 -2.12 28.06
CA ALA A 108 1.80 -0.93 28.01
C ALA A 108 2.64 -0.87 26.71
N LYS A 109 3.10 -2.02 26.19
CA LYS A 109 3.84 -2.08 24.91
C LYS A 109 2.94 -1.84 23.72
N VAL A 110 1.72 -2.36 23.74
CA VAL A 110 0.74 -2.08 22.69
C VAL A 110 0.36 -0.61 22.69
N GLU A 111 0.15 0.00 23.85
CA GLU A 111 -0.10 1.44 23.99
C GLU A 111 1.10 2.27 23.50
N ALA A 112 2.31 1.88 23.88
CA ALA A 112 3.54 2.51 23.41
C ALA A 112 3.71 2.41 21.90
N LEU A 113 3.54 1.22 21.31
CA LEU A 113 3.53 1.01 19.87
C LEU A 113 2.46 1.89 19.22
N GLN A 114 1.26 1.97 19.79
CA GLN A 114 0.20 2.83 19.27
C GLN A 114 0.61 4.32 19.30
N ALA A 115 1.26 4.77 20.38
CA ALA A 115 1.73 6.15 20.54
C ALA A 115 2.87 6.49 19.56
N VAL A 116 3.90 5.65 19.50
CA VAL A 116 5.07 5.81 18.61
C VAL A 116 4.62 5.76 17.15
N LEU A 117 3.74 4.81 16.83
CA LEU A 117 3.28 4.65 15.46
C LEU A 117 2.36 5.80 15.01
N ALA A 118 1.81 6.58 15.95
CA ALA A 118 0.86 7.67 15.73
C ALA A 118 -0.19 7.36 14.64
N LEU A 119 -0.56 6.08 14.55
CA LEU A 119 -1.45 5.57 13.52
C LEU A 119 -2.86 6.07 13.80
N PRO A 120 -3.69 6.27 12.76
CA PRO A 120 -5.09 6.59 12.96
C PRO A 120 -5.75 5.57 13.91
N PRO A 121 -6.63 5.99 14.84
CA PRO A 121 -7.17 5.12 15.88
C PRO A 121 -7.98 3.89 15.40
N GLY A 122 -8.24 3.75 14.08
CA GLY A 122 -8.82 2.53 13.48
C GLY A 122 -7.81 1.61 12.78
N GLU A 123 -6.59 2.08 12.54
CA GLU A 123 -5.52 1.32 11.88
C GLU A 123 -4.62 0.60 12.87
N ALA A 124 -4.47 1.13 14.08
CA ALA A 124 -3.65 0.57 15.15
C ALA A 124 -4.48 0.09 16.34
N THR A 125 -5.44 -0.80 16.09
CA THR A 125 -6.09 -1.53 17.19
C THR A 125 -5.09 -2.46 17.85
N PRO A 126 -5.23 -2.75 19.16
CA PRO A 126 -4.40 -3.74 19.85
C PRO A 126 -4.25 -5.06 19.09
N ALA A 127 -5.36 -5.59 18.57
CA ALA A 127 -5.37 -6.79 17.74
C ALA A 127 -4.47 -6.68 16.50
N LYS A 128 -4.52 -5.57 15.75
CA LYS A 128 -3.66 -5.36 14.58
C LYS A 128 -2.19 -5.17 14.96
N ILE A 129 -1.90 -4.49 16.07
CA ILE A 129 -0.53 -4.33 16.55
C ILE A 129 0.04 -5.69 16.91
N VAL A 130 -0.69 -6.50 17.70
CA VAL A 130 -0.25 -7.84 18.08
C VAL A 130 -0.15 -8.77 16.88
N ASP A 131 -1.11 -8.73 15.93
CA ASP A 131 -1.04 -9.51 14.70
C ASP A 131 0.23 -9.22 13.88
N ARG A 132 0.61 -7.94 13.78
CA ARG A 132 1.77 -7.50 12.98
C ARG A 132 3.09 -7.71 13.69
N PHE A 133 3.19 -7.31 14.95
CA PHE A 133 4.44 -7.29 15.70
C PHE A 133 4.65 -8.52 16.59
N GLY A 134 3.60 -9.29 16.86
CA GLY A 134 3.65 -10.51 17.67
C GLY A 134 4.50 -11.63 17.08
N ARG A 135 4.99 -11.51 15.83
CA ARG A 135 5.99 -12.45 15.29
C ARG A 135 7.43 -12.10 15.67
N TYR A 136 7.63 -10.98 16.38
CA TYR A 136 8.93 -10.42 16.70
C TYR A 136 9.02 -10.18 18.22
N PRO A 137 9.37 -11.21 19.02
CA PRO A 137 9.47 -11.11 20.48
C PRO A 137 10.33 -9.94 20.94
N SER A 138 11.44 -9.71 20.24
CA SER A 138 12.36 -8.61 20.53
C SER A 138 11.73 -7.22 20.45
N LEU A 139 10.60 -7.04 19.74
CA LEU A 139 9.87 -5.78 19.70
C LEU A 139 8.98 -5.57 20.93
N ILE A 140 8.43 -6.66 21.48
CA ILE A 140 7.63 -6.61 22.71
C ILE A 140 8.55 -6.39 23.93
N GLU A 141 9.77 -6.94 23.90
CA GLU A 141 10.75 -6.81 24.97
C GLU A 141 11.42 -5.43 25.04
N ARG A 142 11.50 -4.69 23.92
CA ARG A 142 12.15 -3.37 23.84
C ARG A 142 11.40 -2.32 24.66
N SER A 143 12.14 -1.42 25.34
CA SER A 143 11.55 -0.24 26.00
C SER A 143 10.90 0.70 24.98
N VAL A 144 10.00 1.57 25.45
CA VAL A 144 9.32 2.54 24.59
C VAL A 144 10.33 3.49 23.96
N GLU A 145 11.26 3.98 24.78
CA GLU A 145 12.33 4.89 24.39
C GLU A 145 13.28 4.21 23.39
N GLY A 146 13.55 2.91 23.57
CA GLY A 146 14.35 2.12 22.64
C GLY A 146 13.68 2.04 21.28
N LEU A 147 12.38 1.72 21.25
CA LEU A 147 11.62 1.68 20.01
C LEU A 147 11.56 3.03 19.30
N GLU A 148 11.39 4.14 20.04
CA GLU A 148 11.44 5.50 19.48
C GLU A 148 12.79 5.81 18.86
N ALA A 149 13.89 5.47 19.55
CA ALA A 149 15.24 5.64 19.04
C ALA A 149 15.49 4.80 17.78
N ASP A 150 14.99 3.56 17.73
CA ASP A 150 15.07 2.70 16.56
C ASP A 150 14.30 3.28 15.37
N MET A 151 13.09 3.80 15.60
CA MET A 151 12.30 4.44 14.54
C MET A 151 12.96 5.73 14.03
N ALA A 152 13.59 6.51 14.91
CA ALA A 152 14.38 7.68 14.51
C ALA A 152 15.63 7.29 13.71
N ALA A 153 16.31 6.22 14.11
CA ALA A 153 17.46 5.69 13.40
C ALA A 153 17.06 5.14 12.01
N LEU A 154 15.94 4.44 11.92
CA LEU A 154 15.36 3.96 10.66
C LEU A 154 14.98 5.13 9.74
N ALA A 155 14.36 6.19 10.29
CA ALA A 155 14.03 7.41 9.55
C ALA A 155 15.29 8.08 8.98
N GLY A 156 16.33 8.22 9.80
CA GLY A 156 17.63 8.76 9.37
C GLY A 156 18.30 7.90 8.30
N LEU A 157 18.25 6.57 8.43
CA LEU A 157 18.82 5.62 7.47
C LEU A 157 18.12 5.73 6.10
N LEU A 158 16.78 5.76 6.09
CA LEU A 158 15.97 5.82 4.88
C LEU A 158 15.88 7.23 4.29
N GLY A 159 16.27 8.27 5.05
CA GLY A 159 16.15 9.66 4.63
C GLY A 159 14.69 10.12 4.51
N VAL A 160 13.82 9.62 5.39
CA VAL A 160 12.39 9.96 5.44
C VAL A 160 12.04 10.55 6.82
N ASP A 161 10.87 11.16 6.95
CA ASP A 161 10.40 11.61 8.25
C ASP A 161 10.04 10.42 9.17
N LEU A 162 10.03 10.67 10.48
CA LEU A 162 9.75 9.66 11.50
C LEU A 162 8.41 8.94 11.25
N GLN A 163 7.37 9.66 10.83
CA GLN A 163 6.04 9.10 10.57
C GLN A 163 5.99 8.22 9.32
N ALA A 164 6.80 8.52 8.30
CA ALA A 164 7.00 7.64 7.16
C ALA A 164 7.74 6.36 7.55
N ALA A 165 8.81 6.44 8.35
CA ALA A 165 9.55 5.27 8.82
C ALA A 165 8.67 4.33 9.67
N VAL A 166 7.90 4.91 10.58
CA VAL A 166 6.88 4.23 11.38
C VAL A 166 5.85 3.49 10.52
N ARG A 167 5.31 4.13 9.48
CA ARG A 167 4.36 3.48 8.56
C ARG A 167 5.00 2.34 7.77
N LEU A 168 6.27 2.49 7.39
CA LEU A 168 7.03 1.43 6.74
C LEU A 168 7.27 0.25 7.69
N ALA A 169 7.64 0.52 8.95
CA ALA A 169 7.80 -0.51 9.98
C ALA A 169 6.48 -1.21 10.30
N PHE A 170 5.35 -0.50 10.31
CA PHE A 170 4.04 -1.14 10.47
C PHE A 170 3.69 -2.06 9.28
N LYS A 171 4.01 -1.64 8.06
CA LYS A 171 3.82 -2.45 6.85
C LYS A 171 4.76 -3.66 6.80
N VAL A 172 6.00 -3.49 7.26
CA VAL A 172 7.05 -4.51 7.30
C VAL A 172 7.68 -4.54 8.71
N PRO A 173 7.07 -5.25 9.67
CA PRO A 173 7.50 -5.25 11.08
C PRO A 173 8.94 -5.69 11.31
N ALA A 174 9.48 -6.55 10.43
CA ALA A 174 10.88 -6.92 10.45
C ALA A 174 11.84 -5.72 10.36
N LEU A 175 11.44 -4.58 9.77
CA LEU A 175 12.26 -3.38 9.77
C LEU A 175 12.50 -2.83 11.18
N ALA A 176 11.51 -2.90 12.07
CA ALA A 176 11.68 -2.48 13.45
C ALA A 176 12.48 -3.51 14.26
N ALA A 177 12.35 -4.80 13.91
CA ALA A 177 13.00 -5.87 14.65
C ALA A 177 14.53 -5.87 14.45
N HIS A 178 15.01 -5.38 13.31
CA HIS A 178 16.44 -5.30 12.98
C HIS A 178 17.08 -3.98 13.44
N PRO A 179 18.30 -4.01 14.01
CA PRO A 179 19.07 -2.80 14.29
C PRO A 179 19.36 -1.98 13.02
N ALA A 180 19.39 -0.65 13.14
CA ALA A 180 19.66 0.25 12.01
C ALA A 180 21.05 0.03 11.37
N SER A 181 22.03 -0.49 12.10
CA SER A 181 23.35 -0.87 11.56
C SER A 181 23.25 -2.03 10.58
N GLU A 182 22.50 -3.09 10.92
CA GLU A 182 22.29 -4.25 10.05
C GLU A 182 21.53 -3.84 8.78
N LEU A 183 20.50 -3.01 8.93
CA LEU A 183 19.76 -2.47 7.78
C LEU A 183 20.64 -1.61 6.87
N ARG A 184 21.62 -0.88 7.44
CA ARG A 184 22.60 -0.11 6.67
C ARG A 184 23.50 -1.01 5.83
N GLU A 185 24.05 -2.06 6.42
CA GLU A 185 24.89 -3.04 5.70
C GLU A 185 24.12 -3.69 4.54
N ARG A 186 22.85 -4.04 4.75
CA ARG A 186 21.98 -4.58 3.69
C ARG A 186 21.71 -3.56 2.58
N MET A 187 21.56 -2.28 2.92
CA MET A 187 21.41 -1.21 1.93
C MET A 187 22.72 -0.93 1.16
N GLU A 188 23.88 -1.06 1.80
CA GLU A 188 25.19 -0.96 1.15
C GLU A 188 25.45 -2.15 0.21
N LEU A 189 25.04 -3.34 0.62
CA LEU A 189 25.04 -4.51 -0.26
C LEU A 189 24.17 -4.26 -1.51
N LEU A 190 22.96 -3.72 -1.34
CA LEU A 190 22.09 -3.38 -2.46
C LEU A 190 22.72 -2.35 -3.41
N GLN A 191 23.40 -1.32 -2.86
CA GLN A 191 24.16 -0.35 -3.65
C GLN A 191 25.23 -1.04 -4.50
N LYS A 192 26.02 -1.92 -3.88
CA LYS A 192 27.09 -2.68 -4.54
C LYS A 192 26.55 -3.60 -5.64
N LEU A 193 25.50 -4.36 -5.34
CA LEU A 193 24.94 -5.35 -6.28
C LEU A 193 24.33 -4.69 -7.51
N LEU A 194 23.63 -3.56 -7.33
CA LEU A 194 22.96 -2.86 -8.41
C LEU A 194 23.85 -1.80 -9.07
N GLY A 195 25.00 -1.46 -8.48
CA GLY A 195 25.89 -0.40 -8.98
C GLY A 195 25.22 0.99 -8.93
N ILE A 196 24.43 1.25 -7.90
CA ILE A 196 23.66 2.49 -7.72
C ILE A 196 24.22 3.32 -6.57
N ASP A 197 23.94 4.62 -6.58
CA ASP A 197 24.29 5.51 -5.48
C ASP A 197 23.41 5.31 -4.24
N ALA A 198 23.86 5.86 -3.10
CA ALA A 198 23.18 5.76 -1.83
C ALA A 198 21.78 6.40 -1.80
N ALA A 199 21.54 7.48 -2.56
CA ALA A 199 20.23 8.11 -2.60
C ALA A 199 19.22 7.25 -3.37
N THR A 200 19.64 6.64 -4.47
CA THR A 200 18.85 5.69 -5.25
C THR A 200 18.54 4.44 -4.42
N ALA A 201 19.52 3.90 -3.68
CA ALA A 201 19.28 2.76 -2.79
C ALA A 201 18.30 3.07 -1.64
N ARG A 202 18.36 4.28 -1.05
CA ARG A 202 17.35 4.74 -0.08
C ARG A 202 15.96 4.81 -0.72
N ALA A 203 15.84 5.40 -1.91
CA ALA A 203 14.57 5.50 -2.62
C ALA A 203 13.96 4.12 -2.94
N ILE A 204 14.80 3.16 -3.36
CA ILE A 204 14.39 1.77 -3.56
C ILE A 204 13.92 1.14 -2.24
N SER A 205 14.68 1.33 -1.15
CA SER A 205 14.34 0.78 0.17
C SER A 205 13.03 1.34 0.72
N VAL A 206 12.71 2.60 0.46
CA VAL A 206 11.42 3.21 0.82
C VAL A 206 10.27 2.63 -0.02
N ARG A 207 10.49 2.42 -1.33
CA ARG A 207 9.48 1.82 -2.22
C ARG A 207 9.22 0.34 -1.92
N GLN A 208 10.29 -0.40 -1.62
CA GLN A 208 10.27 -1.85 -1.37
C GLN A 208 10.99 -2.19 -0.05
N PRO A 209 10.41 -1.85 1.11
CA PRO A 209 11.02 -2.06 2.43
C PRO A 209 11.41 -3.50 2.74
N SER A 210 10.66 -4.47 2.19
CA SER A 210 10.94 -5.89 2.37
C SER A 210 12.30 -6.34 1.85
N LEU A 211 12.97 -5.55 0.99
CA LEU A 211 14.32 -5.90 0.53
C LEU A 211 15.35 -5.80 1.66
N LEU A 212 15.17 -4.85 2.57
CA LEU A 212 16.08 -4.69 3.72
C LEU A 212 15.87 -5.78 4.77
N THR A 213 14.79 -6.55 4.71
CA THR A 213 14.50 -7.62 5.66
C THR A 213 14.82 -9.01 5.12
N ARG A 214 15.19 -9.12 3.83
CA ARG A 214 15.61 -10.38 3.21
C ARG A 214 17.05 -10.71 3.59
N GLN A 215 17.36 -12.00 3.58
CA GLN A 215 18.72 -12.50 3.73
C GLN A 215 19.59 -12.02 2.55
N ALA A 216 20.81 -11.58 2.86
CA ALA A 216 21.77 -11.07 1.88
C ALA A 216 22.02 -12.08 0.74
N SER A 217 22.29 -13.35 1.09
CA SER A 217 22.54 -14.44 0.14
C SER A 217 21.39 -14.63 -0.86
N GLY A 218 20.14 -14.53 -0.41
CA GLY A 218 18.97 -14.65 -1.27
C GLY A 218 18.83 -13.49 -2.27
N VAL A 219 19.24 -12.27 -1.88
CA VAL A 219 19.26 -11.11 -2.79
C VAL A 219 20.40 -11.26 -3.81
N GLU A 220 21.59 -11.67 -3.38
CA GLU A 220 22.74 -11.91 -4.23
C GLU A 220 22.47 -12.99 -5.29
N ALA A 221 21.90 -14.13 -4.88
CA ALA A 221 21.53 -15.22 -5.77
C ALA A 221 20.57 -14.74 -6.86
N LYS A 222 19.50 -14.01 -6.48
CA LYS A 222 18.56 -13.44 -7.46
C LYS A 222 19.23 -12.46 -8.41
N VAL A 223 20.06 -11.54 -7.91
CA VAL A 223 20.80 -10.61 -8.79
C VAL A 223 21.66 -11.39 -9.78
N SER A 224 22.34 -12.45 -9.35
CA SER A 224 23.13 -13.32 -10.23
C SER A 224 22.28 -13.98 -11.32
N GLU A 225 21.11 -14.51 -10.96
CA GLU A 225 20.17 -15.10 -11.91
C GLU A 225 19.65 -14.09 -12.93
N TYR A 226 19.30 -12.87 -12.50
CA TYR A 226 18.92 -11.80 -13.42
C TYR A 226 20.06 -11.46 -14.37
N LYS A 227 21.30 -11.36 -13.88
CA LYS A 227 22.49 -11.13 -14.72
C LYS A 227 22.68 -12.24 -15.76
N ALA A 228 22.41 -13.49 -15.41
CA ALA A 228 22.47 -14.61 -16.35
C ALA A 228 21.35 -14.52 -17.42
N LEU A 229 20.15 -14.09 -17.02
CA LEU A 229 18.98 -14.04 -17.91
C LEU A 229 18.99 -12.84 -18.87
N PHE A 230 19.41 -11.67 -18.40
CA PHE A 230 19.31 -10.41 -19.15
C PHE A 230 20.66 -9.74 -19.45
N GLY A 231 21.76 -10.26 -18.90
CA GLY A 231 23.08 -9.62 -18.95
C GLY A 231 23.29 -8.61 -17.82
N GLU A 232 24.56 -8.31 -17.52
CA GLU A 232 24.91 -7.53 -16.33
C GLU A 232 24.34 -6.11 -16.32
N THR A 233 24.56 -5.34 -17.40
CA THR A 233 24.12 -3.94 -17.49
C THR A 233 22.60 -3.83 -17.46
N ALA A 234 21.90 -4.62 -18.28
CA ALA A 234 20.45 -4.58 -18.36
C ALA A 234 19.79 -4.96 -17.02
N SER A 235 20.34 -5.96 -16.33
CA SER A 235 19.83 -6.37 -15.02
C SER A 235 19.94 -5.28 -13.98
N ARG A 236 21.06 -4.54 -13.93
CA ARG A 236 21.22 -3.42 -12.98
C ARG A 236 20.16 -2.35 -13.19
N GLU A 237 19.94 -1.94 -14.43
CA GLU A 237 18.92 -0.94 -14.80
C GLU A 237 17.49 -1.44 -14.50
N MET A 238 17.19 -2.69 -14.86
CA MET A 238 15.91 -3.33 -14.58
C MET A 238 15.60 -3.36 -13.08
N LEU A 239 16.55 -3.83 -12.28
CA LEU A 239 16.37 -4.01 -10.83
C LEU A 239 16.33 -2.68 -10.08
N ALA A 240 17.05 -1.65 -10.56
CA ALA A 240 16.98 -0.31 -10.00
C ALA A 240 15.60 0.34 -10.23
N GLU A 241 15.04 0.22 -11.44
CA GLU A 241 13.73 0.81 -11.77
C GLU A 241 12.58 -0.02 -11.18
N ALA A 242 12.67 -1.35 -11.24
CA ALA A 242 11.65 -2.31 -10.84
C ALA A 242 12.16 -3.25 -9.72
N PRO A 243 12.41 -2.72 -8.49
CA PRO A 243 12.95 -3.51 -7.37
C PRO A 243 12.04 -4.65 -6.89
N GLN A 244 10.75 -4.64 -7.27
CA GLN A 244 9.83 -5.75 -7.03
C GLN A 244 10.31 -7.07 -7.65
N LEU A 245 11.11 -7.03 -8.73
CA LEU A 245 11.73 -8.22 -9.32
C LEU A 245 12.56 -9.02 -8.31
N LEU A 246 13.22 -8.36 -7.35
CA LEU A 246 13.98 -9.03 -6.29
C LEU A 246 13.06 -9.77 -5.29
N THR A 247 11.77 -9.45 -5.26
CA THR A 247 10.79 -10.15 -4.43
C THR A 247 10.09 -11.30 -5.14
N MET A 248 9.97 -11.25 -6.46
CA MET A 248 9.36 -12.28 -7.30
C MET A 248 10.26 -13.52 -7.45
N ALA A 249 9.68 -14.70 -7.66
CA ALA A 249 10.43 -15.89 -8.05
C ALA A 249 11.02 -15.70 -9.46
N CYS A 250 12.27 -16.13 -9.66
CA CYS A 250 12.96 -15.95 -10.93
C CYS A 250 12.31 -16.74 -12.07
N ASP A 251 11.79 -17.94 -11.78
CA ASP A 251 11.05 -18.75 -12.76
C ASP A 251 9.78 -18.04 -13.23
N SER A 252 9.02 -17.41 -12.32
CA SER A 252 7.85 -16.61 -12.71
C SER A 252 8.24 -15.46 -13.64
N VAL A 253 9.41 -14.84 -13.44
CA VAL A 253 9.89 -13.78 -14.35
C VAL A 253 10.34 -14.33 -15.69
N ARG A 254 10.98 -15.51 -15.71
CA ARG A 254 11.36 -16.20 -16.96
C ARG A 254 10.12 -16.52 -17.79
N VAL A 255 9.10 -17.13 -17.20
CA VAL A 255 7.82 -17.46 -17.87
C VAL A 255 7.16 -16.20 -18.44
N ARG A 256 7.12 -15.10 -17.67
CA ARG A 256 6.56 -13.82 -18.14
C ARG A 256 7.35 -13.23 -19.29
N HIS A 257 8.68 -13.32 -19.25
CA HIS A 257 9.54 -12.84 -20.33
C HIS A 257 9.33 -13.66 -21.60
N GLU A 258 9.26 -14.99 -21.49
CA GLU A 258 8.96 -15.89 -22.60
C GLU A 258 7.59 -15.60 -23.21
N LEU A 259 6.55 -15.38 -22.39
CA LEU A 259 5.23 -14.98 -22.86
C LEU A 259 5.27 -13.66 -23.63
N LEU A 260 5.97 -12.64 -23.12
CA LEU A 260 6.13 -11.36 -23.84
C LEU A 260 6.84 -11.56 -25.18
N GLN A 261 7.88 -12.41 -25.23
CA GLN A 261 8.56 -12.73 -26.49
C GLN A 261 7.65 -13.47 -27.47
N GLN A 262 6.85 -14.42 -27.01
CA GLN A 262 5.90 -15.17 -27.84
C GLN A 262 4.84 -14.24 -28.44
N LEU A 263 4.21 -13.39 -27.62
CA LEU A 263 3.23 -12.41 -28.08
C LEU A 263 3.84 -11.37 -29.02
N ALA A 264 5.07 -10.94 -28.75
CA ALA A 264 5.81 -10.05 -29.63
C ALA A 264 6.09 -10.68 -31.00
N ARG A 265 6.44 -11.96 -31.08
CA ARG A 265 6.63 -12.69 -32.35
C ARG A 265 5.34 -12.76 -33.17
N ALA A 266 4.18 -12.85 -32.52
CA ALA A 266 2.89 -12.88 -33.19
C ALA A 266 2.46 -11.51 -33.76
N GLN A 267 3.02 -10.40 -33.25
CA GLN A 267 2.62 -9.04 -33.61
C GLN A 267 3.84 -8.15 -33.87
N GLN A 268 4.12 -7.84 -35.15
CA GLN A 268 5.33 -7.09 -35.54
C GLN A 268 5.50 -5.75 -34.80
N GLY A 269 4.41 -5.01 -34.56
CA GLY A 269 4.46 -3.75 -33.82
C GLY A 269 4.88 -3.92 -32.36
N TRP A 270 4.59 -5.06 -31.75
CA TRP A 270 5.04 -5.39 -30.39
C TRP A 270 6.48 -5.92 -30.39
N ALA A 271 6.89 -6.69 -31.41
CA ALA A 271 8.29 -7.07 -31.60
C ALA A 271 9.23 -5.86 -31.62
N SER A 272 8.90 -4.83 -32.42
CA SER A 272 9.69 -3.61 -32.46
C SER A 272 9.75 -2.91 -31.11
N GLN A 273 8.61 -2.79 -30.41
CA GLN A 273 8.57 -2.16 -29.09
C GLN A 273 9.36 -2.92 -28.03
N LEU A 274 9.33 -4.27 -28.07
CA LEU A 274 10.09 -5.09 -27.14
C LEU A 274 11.60 -5.01 -27.42
N ALA A 275 11.99 -4.99 -28.70
CA ALA A 275 13.38 -4.84 -29.11
C ALA A 275 13.96 -3.45 -28.79
N GLU A 276 13.13 -2.41 -28.86
CA GLU A 276 13.52 -1.02 -28.53
C GLU A 276 13.34 -0.68 -27.05
N ALA A 277 12.75 -1.57 -26.25
CA ALA A 277 12.50 -1.31 -24.84
C ALA A 277 13.81 -1.18 -24.06
N ALA A 278 13.99 -0.04 -23.40
CA ALA A 278 15.05 0.10 -22.41
C ALA A 278 14.90 -0.97 -21.32
N PRO A 279 16.01 -1.51 -20.76
CA PRO A 279 15.95 -2.53 -19.71
C PRO A 279 15.04 -2.13 -18.55
N ALA A 280 15.15 -0.89 -18.06
CA ALA A 280 14.27 -0.34 -17.03
C ALA A 280 12.76 -0.51 -17.36
N GLN A 281 12.37 -0.23 -18.61
CA GLN A 281 10.98 -0.36 -19.06
C GLN A 281 10.53 -1.81 -19.15
N LEU A 282 11.41 -2.72 -19.60
CA LEU A 282 11.16 -4.17 -19.59
C LEU A 282 10.94 -4.68 -18.16
N GLY A 283 11.74 -4.24 -17.19
CA GLY A 283 11.56 -4.56 -15.78
C GLY A 283 10.18 -4.17 -15.25
N VAL A 284 9.69 -2.99 -15.63
CA VAL A 284 8.32 -2.53 -15.29
C VAL A 284 7.24 -3.41 -15.95
N TRP A 285 7.44 -3.86 -17.18
CA TRP A 285 6.49 -4.77 -17.84
C TRP A 285 6.45 -6.13 -17.16
N LEU A 286 7.60 -6.70 -16.79
CA LEU A 286 7.69 -8.01 -16.13
C LEU A 286 7.06 -8.02 -14.72
N THR A 287 7.05 -6.88 -14.04
CA THR A 287 6.38 -6.71 -12.73
C THR A 287 4.89 -6.39 -12.84
N SER A 288 4.33 -6.31 -14.06
CA SER A 288 2.88 -6.15 -14.24
C SER A 288 2.11 -7.34 -13.67
N SER A 289 0.88 -7.11 -13.19
CA SER A 289 0.04 -8.20 -12.69
C SER A 289 -0.31 -9.18 -13.81
N GLU A 290 -0.58 -10.43 -13.45
CA GLU A 290 -0.97 -11.46 -14.41
C GLU A 290 -2.23 -11.06 -15.19
N LYS A 291 -3.23 -10.49 -14.51
CA LYS A 291 -4.42 -9.89 -15.14
C LYS A 291 -4.08 -8.89 -16.24
N LYS A 292 -2.98 -8.14 -16.13
CA LYS A 292 -2.53 -7.19 -17.17
C LYS A 292 -1.82 -7.90 -18.33
N LEU A 293 -1.02 -8.92 -18.05
CA LEU A 293 -0.36 -9.72 -19.08
C LEU A 293 -1.37 -10.50 -19.92
N ARG A 294 -2.42 -11.07 -19.30
CA ARG A 294 -3.53 -11.73 -20.02
C ARG A 294 -4.27 -10.80 -21.00
N ARG A 295 -4.23 -9.48 -20.79
CA ARG A 295 -4.78 -8.50 -21.75
C ARG A 295 -4.01 -8.47 -23.05
N LEU A 296 -2.70 -8.74 -23.02
CA LEU A 296 -1.89 -8.82 -24.23
C LEU A 296 -2.27 -10.06 -25.04
N GLU A 297 -2.53 -11.20 -24.39
CA GLU A 297 -3.03 -12.42 -25.05
C GLU A 297 -4.39 -12.17 -25.69
N GLN A 298 -5.33 -11.57 -24.94
CA GLN A 298 -6.64 -11.17 -25.47
C GLN A 298 -6.52 -10.18 -26.63
N ALA A 299 -5.64 -9.17 -26.52
CA ALA A 299 -5.39 -8.19 -27.56
C ALA A 299 -4.85 -8.84 -28.84
N ALA A 300 -4.00 -9.88 -28.72
CA ALA A 300 -3.37 -10.55 -29.85
C ALA A 300 -4.41 -11.19 -30.80
N GLY A 301 -5.57 -11.60 -30.27
CA GLY A 301 -6.70 -12.13 -31.04
C GLY A 301 -7.62 -11.08 -31.67
N VAL A 302 -7.43 -9.78 -31.39
CA VAL A 302 -8.34 -8.71 -31.84
C VAL A 302 -7.58 -7.67 -32.66
N PRO A 303 -7.72 -7.63 -34.01
CA PRO A 303 -6.91 -6.78 -34.89
C PRO A 303 -6.93 -5.27 -34.59
N ARG A 304 -7.99 -4.76 -33.95
CA ARG A 304 -8.04 -3.36 -33.54
C ARG A 304 -7.14 -3.08 -32.34
N LEU A 305 -7.03 -4.03 -31.42
CA LEU A 305 -6.26 -3.90 -30.18
C LEU A 305 -4.77 -4.16 -30.41
N THR A 306 -4.40 -4.97 -31.41
CA THR A 306 -2.99 -5.21 -31.79
C THR A 306 -2.27 -3.93 -32.26
N ASN A 307 -3.02 -2.92 -32.73
CA ASN A 307 -2.48 -1.60 -33.08
C ASN A 307 -2.12 -0.74 -31.85
N MET A 308 -2.47 -1.17 -30.64
CA MET A 308 -2.09 -0.49 -29.40
C MET A 308 -0.69 -0.91 -28.98
N SER A 309 0.05 0.02 -28.35
CA SER A 309 1.37 -0.30 -27.78
C SER A 309 1.27 -1.21 -26.56
N LEU A 310 2.31 -2.02 -26.33
CA LEU A 310 2.44 -2.89 -25.15
C LEU A 310 2.25 -2.07 -23.87
N GLN A 311 2.98 -0.96 -23.76
CA GLN A 311 2.90 -0.05 -22.61
C GLN A 311 1.48 0.49 -22.41
N ARG A 312 0.75 0.82 -23.49
CA ARG A 312 -0.62 1.32 -23.38
C ARG A 312 -1.53 0.24 -22.82
N ILE A 313 -1.50 -0.98 -23.36
CA ILE A 313 -2.35 -2.08 -22.87
C ILE A 313 -2.08 -2.37 -21.38
N LEU A 314 -0.81 -2.44 -20.98
CA LEU A 314 -0.40 -2.71 -19.60
C LEU A 314 -0.72 -1.57 -18.60
N SER A 315 -0.90 -0.34 -19.09
CA SER A 315 -1.22 0.84 -18.27
C SER A 315 -2.71 1.16 -18.18
N LEU A 316 -3.57 0.52 -18.99
CA LEU A 316 -5.01 0.75 -18.91
C LEU A 316 -5.61 0.29 -17.56
N SER A 317 -6.58 1.05 -17.06
CA SER A 317 -7.47 0.57 -16.00
C SER A 317 -8.36 -0.56 -16.53
N GLU A 318 -8.84 -1.42 -15.64
CA GLU A 318 -9.72 -2.54 -16.00
C GLU A 318 -11.01 -2.07 -16.70
N SER A 319 -11.66 -1.04 -16.17
CA SER A 319 -12.84 -0.43 -16.79
C SER A 319 -12.57 0.11 -18.20
N ARG A 320 -11.40 0.69 -18.43
CA ARG A 320 -11.05 1.24 -19.74
C ARG A 320 -10.68 0.13 -20.73
N TRP A 321 -9.99 -0.90 -20.26
CA TRP A 321 -9.70 -2.10 -21.04
C TRP A 321 -11.00 -2.77 -21.50
N ALA A 322 -11.96 -2.99 -20.60
CA ALA A 322 -13.26 -3.59 -20.93
C ALA A 322 -14.01 -2.81 -22.02
N GLN A 323 -14.05 -1.47 -21.92
CA GLN A 323 -14.65 -0.60 -22.95
C GLN A 323 -13.95 -0.71 -24.31
N ASP A 324 -12.61 -0.74 -24.32
CA ASP A 324 -11.85 -0.83 -25.56
C ASP A 324 -12.03 -2.22 -26.22
N VAL A 325 -12.17 -3.30 -25.43
CA VAL A 325 -12.51 -4.65 -25.90
C VAL A 325 -13.92 -4.70 -26.48
N GLU A 326 -14.92 -4.20 -25.76
CA GLU A 326 -16.32 -4.15 -26.22
C GLU A 326 -16.45 -3.34 -27.51
N ALA A 327 -15.81 -2.18 -27.59
CA ALA A 327 -15.81 -1.34 -28.80
C ALA A 327 -15.10 -2.03 -29.98
N ALA A 328 -14.04 -2.80 -29.73
CA ALA A 328 -13.35 -3.55 -30.76
C ALA A 328 -14.23 -4.72 -31.29
N GLN A 329 -14.95 -5.41 -30.40
CA GLN A 329 -15.85 -6.51 -30.75
C GLN A 329 -17.12 -6.03 -31.45
N ALA A 330 -17.74 -4.93 -30.99
CA ALA A 330 -18.91 -4.33 -31.64
C ALA A 330 -18.58 -3.85 -33.07
N GLY A 331 -17.39 -3.29 -33.26
CA GLY A 331 -16.91 -2.86 -34.57
C GLY A 331 -16.67 -4.01 -35.56
N ALA A 332 -16.41 -5.23 -35.08
CA ALA A 332 -16.29 -6.41 -35.93
C ALA A 332 -17.66 -6.90 -36.42
N ARG A 333 -18.72 -6.75 -35.62
CA ARG A 333 -20.09 -7.17 -35.98
C ARG A 333 -20.79 -6.20 -36.93
N GLY A 334 -20.51 -4.89 -36.82
CA GLY A 334 -21.23 -3.85 -37.58
C GLY A 334 -20.75 -3.60 -39.02
N GLY A 335 -19.68 -4.25 -39.48
CA GLY A 335 -19.03 -3.97 -40.78
C GLY A 335 -19.65 -4.67 -42.01
N GLY A 336 -20.58 -5.60 -41.83
CA GLY A 336 -21.09 -6.47 -42.91
C GLY A 336 -22.42 -6.06 -43.57
N GLY A 337 -23.09 -5.00 -43.11
CA GLY A 337 -24.50 -4.74 -43.48
C GLY A 337 -24.79 -3.62 -44.49
N GLY A 338 -23.77 -2.94 -45.03
CA GLY A 338 -23.96 -1.70 -45.81
C GLY A 338 -23.61 -1.82 -47.30
N GLY A 339 -24.03 -2.90 -47.97
CA GLY A 339 -23.68 -3.15 -49.36
C GLY A 339 -24.79 -3.88 -50.11
N GLY A 340 -25.97 -3.26 -50.23
CA GLY A 340 -27.05 -3.83 -51.01
C GLY A 340 -28.12 -2.80 -51.35
N GLY A 341 -28.15 -2.37 -52.61
CA GLY A 341 -29.35 -1.80 -53.25
C GLY A 341 -29.26 -0.32 -53.59
N GLY A 342 -29.15 -0.02 -54.89
CA GLY A 342 -29.46 1.32 -55.38
C GLY A 342 -28.81 1.77 -56.68
N GLY A 343 -28.51 0.85 -57.61
CA GLY A 343 -28.34 1.23 -59.01
C GLY A 343 -29.69 1.70 -59.58
N GLY A 344 -29.71 2.86 -60.19
CA GLY A 344 -30.88 3.44 -60.85
C GLY A 344 -30.47 4.63 -61.70
N GLY A 345 -30.04 4.34 -62.92
CA GLY A 345 -29.88 5.35 -63.97
C GLY A 345 -31.24 5.87 -64.45
N GLY A 346 -31.27 7.12 -64.89
CA GLY A 346 -32.45 7.73 -65.48
C GLY A 346 -32.13 9.14 -65.95
N ALA A 347 -31.99 9.28 -67.26
CA ALA A 347 -31.80 10.55 -67.95
C ALA A 347 -33.11 11.34 -68.04
N GLY A 348 -32.99 12.67 -68.02
CA GLY A 348 -33.88 13.58 -68.75
C GLY A 348 -35.00 14.26 -67.96
N VAL A 349 -35.28 15.48 -68.44
CA VAL A 349 -36.48 16.33 -68.29
C VAL A 349 -36.37 17.46 -67.26
N ASP A 350 -36.29 18.66 -67.85
CA ASP A 350 -36.60 19.97 -67.29
C ASP A 350 -37.96 19.96 -66.57
N ASP A 351 -38.01 20.39 -65.31
CA ASP A 351 -39.23 21.00 -64.77
C ASP A 351 -38.93 21.96 -63.61
N ASP A 352 -39.62 23.09 -63.70
CA ASP A 352 -39.57 24.30 -62.90
C ASP A 352 -40.33 24.08 -61.58
N GLY A 353 -39.68 24.32 -60.43
CA GLY A 353 -40.29 23.95 -59.15
C GLY A 353 -39.46 24.31 -57.93
N GLY A 354 -39.35 25.61 -57.66
CA GLY A 354 -38.64 26.18 -56.51
C GLY A 354 -39.03 25.54 -55.16
N ARG A 355 -38.11 24.79 -54.58
CA ARG A 355 -38.09 24.49 -53.13
C ARG A 355 -37.00 25.33 -52.45
N PRO A 356 -37.33 26.05 -51.36
CA PRO A 356 -36.37 26.94 -50.72
C PRO A 356 -35.28 26.11 -50.02
N ARG A 357 -34.03 26.33 -50.44
CA ARG A 357 -32.83 25.81 -49.77
C ARG A 357 -32.83 26.27 -48.32
N ARG A 358 -32.93 25.33 -47.38
CA ARG A 358 -32.73 25.61 -45.95
C ARG A 358 -31.28 26.08 -45.72
N PRO A 359 -31.05 27.24 -45.09
CA PRO A 359 -29.71 27.74 -44.85
C PRO A 359 -29.01 26.84 -43.81
N ARG A 360 -27.93 26.18 -44.25
CA ARG A 360 -26.94 25.54 -43.36
C ARG A 360 -26.16 26.64 -42.64
N GLY A 361 -26.76 27.23 -41.61
CA GLY A 361 -26.17 28.31 -40.83
C GLY A 361 -26.70 28.38 -39.39
N GLY A 362 -27.15 27.28 -38.80
CA GLY A 362 -27.95 27.36 -37.57
C GLY A 362 -27.22 27.21 -36.23
N ARG A 363 -26.01 26.63 -36.18
CA ARG A 363 -25.43 26.22 -34.88
C ARG A 363 -24.57 27.30 -34.22
N ARG A 364 -23.67 27.91 -34.99
CA ARG A 364 -22.70 28.91 -34.46
C ARG A 364 -23.37 30.25 -34.14
N GLU A 365 -24.42 30.60 -34.89
CA GLU A 365 -25.19 31.82 -34.68
C GLU A 365 -26.15 31.71 -33.48
N ARG A 366 -26.75 30.52 -33.29
CA ARG A 366 -27.56 30.22 -32.11
C ARG A 366 -26.74 30.23 -30.83
N GLU A 367 -25.55 29.63 -30.84
CA GLU A 367 -24.62 29.65 -29.70
C GLU A 367 -24.14 31.08 -29.36
N LYS A 368 -23.94 31.93 -30.38
CA LYS A 368 -23.58 33.34 -30.19
C LYS A 368 -24.74 34.16 -29.61
N ARG A 369 -25.98 33.90 -30.03
CA ARG A 369 -27.19 34.53 -29.46
C ARG A 369 -27.46 34.08 -28.03
N GLU A 370 -27.33 32.79 -27.74
CA GLU A 370 -27.50 32.24 -26.37
C GLU A 370 -26.42 32.77 -25.40
N ARG A 371 -25.17 32.92 -25.85
CA ARG A 371 -24.12 33.58 -25.04
C ARG A 371 -24.35 35.07 -24.80
N LYS A 372 -24.96 35.77 -25.76
CA LYS A 372 -25.30 37.19 -25.61
C LYS A 372 -26.47 37.37 -24.65
N ALA A 373 -27.53 36.57 -24.80
CA ALA A 373 -28.68 36.54 -23.88
C ALA A 373 -28.27 36.18 -22.44
N ALA A 374 -27.33 35.24 -22.26
CA ALA A 374 -26.82 34.89 -20.93
C ALA A 374 -25.97 36.00 -20.27
N ARG A 375 -25.37 36.90 -21.06
CA ARG A 375 -24.66 38.08 -20.53
C ARG A 375 -25.61 39.21 -20.19
N GLU A 376 -26.65 39.40 -20.99
CA GLU A 376 -27.68 40.43 -20.76
C GLU A 376 -28.60 40.05 -19.59
N ALA A 377 -28.87 38.77 -19.37
CA ALA A 377 -29.63 38.27 -18.21
C ALA A 377 -28.81 38.23 -16.89
N GLY A 378 -27.50 38.46 -16.95
CA GLY A 378 -26.58 38.36 -15.80
C GLY A 378 -26.10 39.70 -15.23
N GLY A 379 -26.61 40.83 -15.72
CA GLY A 379 -26.26 42.15 -15.18
C GLY A 379 -27.24 42.58 -14.10
N ASP A 380 -26.91 42.37 -12.82
CA ASP A 380 -26.96 43.42 -11.77
C ASP A 380 -26.56 42.97 -10.35
N ALA A 381 -25.53 42.13 -10.18
CA ALA A 381 -25.06 41.79 -8.83
C ALA A 381 -23.55 41.57 -8.79
N GLY A 382 -22.79 42.60 -8.38
CA GLY A 382 -21.40 42.37 -7.99
C GLY A 382 -20.45 43.55 -7.87
N THR A 383 -20.90 44.80 -7.90
CA THR A 383 -20.04 46.00 -7.76
C THR A 383 -19.90 46.52 -6.33
N ALA A 384 -20.13 45.69 -5.30
CA ALA A 384 -20.03 46.09 -3.90
C ALA A 384 -18.85 45.43 -3.12
N GLY A 385 -18.04 44.58 -3.75
CA GLY A 385 -17.04 43.77 -3.04
C GLY A 385 -15.58 44.27 -3.04
N GLN A 386 -15.26 45.36 -3.74
CA GLN A 386 -13.85 45.77 -3.97
C GLN A 386 -13.38 46.99 -3.17
N GLN A 387 -14.22 47.61 -2.33
CA GLN A 387 -13.82 48.78 -1.53
C GLN A 387 -13.33 48.47 -0.09
N LEU A 388 -13.37 47.21 0.37
CA LEU A 388 -12.96 46.85 1.74
C LEU A 388 -11.55 46.23 1.89
N GLN A 389 -10.75 46.14 0.81
CA GLN A 389 -9.39 45.59 0.88
C GLN A 389 -8.26 46.64 0.81
N ALA A 390 -8.59 47.94 0.76
CA ALA A 390 -7.60 49.01 0.67
C ALA A 390 -7.23 49.67 2.03
N ALA A 391 -7.86 49.27 3.14
CA ALA A 391 -7.68 49.93 4.45
C ALA A 391 -6.79 49.17 5.47
N SER A 392 -6.24 48.00 5.13
CA SER A 392 -5.51 47.16 6.10
C SER A 392 -3.99 47.10 5.91
N ALA A 393 -3.40 48.04 5.17
CA ALA A 393 -1.97 48.03 4.81
C ALA A 393 -1.18 49.26 5.32
N LYS A 394 -1.60 49.89 6.42
CA LYS A 394 -0.84 50.95 7.11
C LYS A 394 -1.01 50.86 8.61
N GLN A 395 -0.26 49.98 9.27
CA GLN A 395 0.13 50.10 10.67
C GLN A 395 1.10 48.95 11.01
N GLY A 396 2.38 49.28 11.16
CA GLY A 396 3.40 48.30 11.50
C GLY A 396 4.83 48.79 11.26
N ASP A 397 5.12 50.06 11.54
CA ASP A 397 6.49 50.58 11.66
C ASP A 397 6.53 51.46 12.92
N ALA A 398 6.99 50.89 14.03
CA ALA A 398 7.62 51.61 15.14
C ALA A 398 8.07 50.61 16.22
N ALA A 399 9.27 50.86 16.75
CA ALA A 399 9.88 50.33 17.98
C ALA A 399 10.64 49.00 17.88
N ALA A 400 11.95 49.10 17.60
CA ALA A 400 12.98 48.69 18.56
C ALA A 400 14.36 49.19 18.10
N ALA A 401 14.89 50.19 18.79
CA ALA A 401 16.27 50.63 18.71
C ALA A 401 16.87 50.72 20.12
N SER A 402 18.20 50.56 20.19
CA SER A 402 19.11 50.57 21.35
C SER A 402 19.20 49.21 22.08
N THR A 403 20.37 48.60 22.32
CA THR A 403 21.72 49.13 22.62
C THR A 403 22.86 48.13 22.26
N SER A 404 23.96 48.67 21.70
CA SER A 404 25.42 48.41 21.90
C SER A 404 25.96 47.06 22.44
N ALA A 405 27.16 46.54 22.11
CA ALA A 405 28.33 47.00 21.32
C ALA A 405 29.43 45.89 21.23
N ALA A 406 30.42 46.15 20.37
CA ALA A 406 31.77 45.57 20.21
C ALA A 406 31.88 44.26 19.40
N GLY A 407 32.69 44.14 18.34
CA GLY A 407 33.61 45.06 17.68
C GLY A 407 34.40 44.33 16.56
N SER A 408 34.98 45.12 15.63
CA SER A 408 36.17 44.84 14.78
C SER A 408 36.17 43.57 13.89
N SER A 409 36.55 43.51 12.62
CA SER A 409 37.30 44.33 11.64
C SER A 409 37.02 43.64 10.27
N GLY A 410 36.79 44.35 9.17
CA GLY A 410 37.83 44.71 8.22
C GLY A 410 37.66 43.97 6.88
N GLY A 411 37.89 44.65 5.75
CA GLY A 411 38.13 44.04 4.44
C GLY A 411 36.95 44.08 3.46
N GLY A 412 37.09 44.89 2.41
CA GLY A 412 36.08 45.08 1.37
C GLY A 412 36.20 44.15 0.16
N ALA A 413 35.30 44.34 -0.80
CA ALA A 413 35.54 44.28 -2.24
C ALA A 413 34.20 44.41 -2.99
N ASP A 414 34.22 45.24 -4.02
CA ASP A 414 33.17 45.42 -5.02
C ASP A 414 32.78 44.12 -5.73
N ALA A 415 31.49 43.92 -5.96
CA ALA A 415 30.99 43.14 -7.09
C ALA A 415 29.52 43.47 -7.39
N ALA A 416 29.31 44.22 -8.47
CA ALA A 416 28.01 44.41 -9.10
C ALA A 416 27.51 43.08 -9.71
N GLY A 417 26.27 42.69 -9.40
CA GLY A 417 25.65 41.47 -9.91
C GLY A 417 24.13 41.54 -9.91
N SER A 418 23.57 42.06 -11.01
CA SER A 418 22.13 42.14 -11.28
C SER A 418 21.47 40.76 -11.34
N LYS A 419 20.50 40.49 -10.46
CA LYS A 419 19.64 39.29 -10.49
C LYS A 419 18.37 39.54 -11.32
N PRO A 420 17.99 38.64 -12.26
CA PRO A 420 16.71 38.73 -12.96
C PRO A 420 15.57 38.11 -12.13
N LYS A 421 14.43 38.78 -12.10
CA LYS A 421 13.19 38.32 -11.46
C LYS A 421 12.57 37.15 -12.24
N PRO A 422 12.05 36.08 -11.58
CA PRO A 422 11.32 35.03 -12.28
C PRO A 422 9.88 35.48 -12.63
N ARG A 423 9.54 35.35 -13.91
CA ARG A 423 8.18 35.48 -14.45
C ARG A 423 7.31 34.32 -13.91
N ARG A 424 6.28 34.65 -13.13
CA ARG A 424 5.21 33.71 -12.74
C ARG A 424 4.27 33.45 -13.93
N THR A 425 4.18 32.21 -14.39
CA THR A 425 3.16 31.76 -15.34
C THR A 425 1.81 31.63 -14.64
N ARG A 426 0.82 32.36 -15.15
CA ARG A 426 -0.56 32.42 -14.65
C ARG A 426 -1.41 31.46 -15.47
N GLY A 427 -1.61 30.24 -14.99
CA GLY A 427 -2.52 29.28 -15.63
C GLY A 427 -2.63 27.98 -14.86
N GLY A 428 -3.73 27.75 -14.14
CA GLY A 428 -3.94 26.48 -13.44
C GLY A 428 -5.20 26.38 -12.57
N ARG A 429 -5.94 27.48 -12.35
CA ARG A 429 -7.10 27.45 -11.44
C ARG A 429 -8.41 26.98 -12.09
N ARG A 430 -8.54 27.05 -13.43
CA ARG A 430 -9.79 26.69 -14.14
C ARG A 430 -9.95 25.21 -14.49
N GLU A 431 -8.90 24.41 -14.35
CA GLU A 431 -8.92 22.98 -14.70
C GLU A 431 -9.37 22.11 -13.51
N ARG A 432 -9.07 22.55 -12.27
CA ARG A 432 -9.54 21.88 -11.04
C ARG A 432 -11.05 21.97 -10.82
N GLU A 433 -11.71 23.05 -11.24
CA GLU A 433 -13.18 23.19 -11.09
C GLU A 433 -13.96 22.31 -12.07
N ARG A 434 -13.38 21.92 -13.21
CA ARG A 434 -14.05 21.06 -14.19
C ARG A 434 -14.04 19.58 -13.81
N ARG A 435 -13.03 19.12 -13.04
CA ARG A 435 -12.96 17.74 -12.54
C ARG A 435 -13.98 17.43 -11.43
N GLY A 436 -14.35 18.42 -10.61
CA GLY A 436 -15.30 18.20 -9.51
C GLY A 436 -16.76 17.99 -9.94
N LYS A 437 -17.16 18.46 -11.13
CA LYS A 437 -18.57 18.42 -11.57
C LYS A 437 -18.97 17.19 -12.39
N ARG A 438 -18.02 16.32 -12.78
CA ARG A 438 -18.32 15.10 -13.56
C ARG A 438 -18.50 13.83 -12.73
N ALA A 439 -18.20 13.87 -11.43
CA ALA A 439 -18.28 12.69 -10.56
C ALA A 439 -19.69 12.44 -9.96
N SER A 440 -20.73 13.18 -10.37
CA SER A 440 -22.08 13.09 -9.77
C SER A 440 -23.17 12.57 -10.70
N HIS A 441 -22.82 12.11 -11.91
CA HIS A 441 -23.76 11.54 -12.88
C HIS A 441 -23.16 10.27 -13.49
N GLU A 442 -23.25 9.15 -12.79
CA GLU A 442 -23.17 7.78 -13.34
C GLU A 442 -23.28 6.78 -12.18
N ALA A 443 -24.51 6.44 -11.81
CA ALA A 443 -24.83 5.26 -11.00
C ALA A 443 -26.23 4.78 -11.40
N GLY A 444 -26.29 3.69 -12.16
CA GLY A 444 -27.53 2.97 -12.48
C GLY A 444 -27.49 2.15 -13.77
N ALA A 445 -27.21 0.85 -13.65
CA ALA A 445 -27.64 -0.30 -14.48
C ALA A 445 -26.74 -1.51 -14.10
N ALA A 446 -27.21 -2.53 -13.35
CA ALA A 446 -27.84 -3.80 -13.82
C ALA A 446 -26.88 -4.67 -14.66
N GLY A 447 -26.72 -5.99 -14.48
CA GLY A 447 -27.52 -7.00 -13.77
C GLY A 447 -26.85 -8.39 -13.76
N GLU A 448 -27.67 -9.40 -13.50
CA GLU A 448 -27.44 -10.78 -13.05
C GLU A 448 -26.99 -11.81 -14.11
N GLY A 449 -26.51 -12.98 -13.64
CA GLY A 449 -26.37 -14.28 -14.35
C GLY A 449 -24.90 -14.66 -14.64
N SER A 450 -24.40 -15.89 -14.45
CA SER A 450 -25.02 -17.21 -14.26
C SER A 450 -24.04 -18.18 -13.56
N ASP A 451 -24.61 -19.23 -13.00
CA ASP A 451 -24.00 -20.51 -12.59
C ASP A 451 -23.36 -21.27 -13.77
N ASP A 452 -22.32 -22.06 -13.49
CA ASP A 452 -22.19 -23.51 -13.82
C ASP A 452 -20.72 -23.99 -13.86
N ASP A 453 -20.54 -25.14 -13.17
CA ASP A 453 -19.64 -26.28 -13.38
C ASP A 453 -18.11 -26.21 -13.13
N ASP A 454 -17.74 -26.84 -12.01
CA ASP A 454 -16.84 -28.00 -11.85
C ASP A 454 -15.76 -28.24 -12.93
N ASP A 455 -14.49 -28.28 -12.49
CA ASP A 455 -13.58 -29.37 -12.85
C ASP A 455 -12.43 -29.51 -11.85
N GLU A 456 -12.38 -30.72 -11.31
CA GLU A 456 -11.46 -31.33 -10.36
C GLU A 456 -10.12 -31.66 -11.05
N TYR A 457 -9.01 -31.09 -10.60
CA TYR A 457 -7.67 -31.64 -10.84
C TYR A 457 -6.77 -31.42 -9.63
N GLY A 458 -6.47 -32.53 -8.94
CA GLY A 458 -5.40 -32.61 -7.96
C GLY A 458 -4.05 -32.66 -8.64
N ASP A 459 -3.12 -31.85 -8.14
CA ASP A 459 -1.68 -32.02 -8.37
C ASP A 459 -0.93 -31.55 -7.11
N ASP A 460 -0.41 -32.53 -6.40
CA ASP A 460 0.24 -32.47 -5.10
C ASP A 460 1.72 -32.10 -5.28
N GLY A 461 1.98 -30.79 -5.28
CA GLY A 461 3.32 -30.21 -5.19
C GLY A 461 3.49 -29.43 -3.90
N GLU A 462 4.31 -29.93 -2.97
CA GLU A 462 4.68 -29.26 -1.73
C GLU A 462 5.41 -27.93 -2.00
N GLU A 463 4.66 -26.83 -1.98
CA GLU A 463 5.13 -25.45 -2.06
C GLU A 463 4.98 -24.77 -0.69
N PHE A 464 6.07 -24.17 -0.19
CA PHE A 464 6.05 -23.29 0.98
C PHE A 464 5.22 -22.04 0.68
N GLY A 465 3.90 -22.13 0.86
CA GLY A 465 2.93 -21.08 0.63
C GLY A 465 2.85 -20.06 1.77
N GLU A 466 3.31 -18.83 1.51
CA GLU A 466 2.81 -17.65 2.21
C GLU A 466 1.41 -17.34 1.66
N GLY A 467 0.39 -17.91 2.29
CA GLY A 467 -1.01 -17.72 1.93
C GLY A 467 -1.49 -16.27 2.11
N PHE A 468 -1.67 -15.56 1.01
CA PHE A 468 -2.64 -14.47 0.89
C PHE A 468 -3.91 -15.05 0.27
N GLY A 469 -4.81 -15.55 1.13
CA GLY A 469 -6.19 -15.87 0.73
C GLY A 469 -7.01 -14.59 0.67
N GLU A 470 -7.32 -14.13 -0.54
CA GLU A 470 -8.58 -13.44 -0.83
C GLU A 470 -9.63 -14.52 -1.11
N ASP A 471 -10.83 -14.29 -0.58
CA ASP A 471 -12.17 -14.85 -0.90
C ASP A 471 -12.89 -15.13 0.45
N GLY A 472 -14.12 -14.70 0.73
CA GLY A 472 -15.22 -14.39 -0.17
C GLY A 472 -16.34 -13.60 0.51
N GLU A 473 -17.34 -13.32 -0.32
CA GLU A 473 -18.52 -12.51 -0.09
C GLU A 473 -19.53 -13.14 0.87
N GLY A 474 -20.24 -12.29 1.61
CA GLY A 474 -21.44 -12.63 2.35
C GLY A 474 -22.30 -11.38 2.53
N GLY A 475 -23.37 -11.27 1.74
CA GLY A 475 -24.28 -10.14 1.76
C GLY A 475 -25.28 -10.19 2.91
N GLU A 476 -25.54 -9.05 3.53
CA GLU A 476 -26.78 -8.80 4.27
C GLU A 476 -27.32 -7.40 3.94
N ASN A 477 -28.58 -7.38 3.51
CA ASN A 477 -29.38 -6.19 3.27
C ASN A 477 -29.67 -5.47 4.59
N GLY A 478 -29.24 -4.21 4.69
CA GLY A 478 -29.51 -3.36 5.87
C GLY A 478 -29.70 -1.89 5.49
N ASP A 479 -30.75 -1.30 6.04
CA ASP A 479 -31.32 0.03 5.81
C ASP A 479 -30.38 1.21 5.54
N LYS A 480 -30.77 2.05 4.57
CA LYS A 480 -30.12 3.32 4.22
C LYS A 480 -30.32 4.38 5.33
N PRO A 481 -29.26 4.95 5.94
CA PRO A 481 -29.40 6.15 6.74
C PRO A 481 -29.23 7.42 5.90
N ARG A 482 -30.05 8.40 6.27
CA ARG A 482 -30.18 9.75 5.71
C ARG A 482 -28.85 10.50 5.63
N ARG A 483 -28.68 11.25 4.54
CA ARG A 483 -27.54 12.17 4.28
C ARG A 483 -27.31 13.14 5.45
N ALA A 484 -26.20 12.97 6.16
CA ALA A 484 -25.79 13.84 7.25
C ALA A 484 -25.01 15.07 6.72
N ARG A 485 -25.50 16.26 7.10
CA ARG A 485 -24.74 17.52 7.11
C ARG A 485 -23.59 17.43 8.14
N GLY A 486 -22.51 16.73 7.81
CA GLY A 486 -21.42 16.39 8.75
C GLY A 486 -20.23 17.36 8.82
N GLY A 487 -20.01 18.22 7.82
CA GLY A 487 -18.74 18.96 7.69
C GLY A 487 -18.45 19.99 8.81
N ARG A 488 -19.47 20.49 9.51
CA ARG A 488 -19.29 21.50 10.57
C ARG A 488 -18.90 20.88 11.91
N ARG A 489 -19.47 19.71 12.26
CA ARG A 489 -19.15 19.00 13.51
C ARG A 489 -17.76 18.37 13.49
N GLU A 490 -17.32 17.91 12.32
CA GLU A 490 -15.98 17.32 12.18
C GLU A 490 -14.88 18.39 12.28
N LYS A 491 -15.12 19.58 11.72
CA LYS A 491 -14.23 20.73 11.89
C LYS A 491 -14.16 21.19 13.34
N GLU A 492 -15.29 21.28 14.03
CA GLU A 492 -15.34 21.65 15.45
C GLU A 492 -14.65 20.62 16.35
N LYS A 493 -14.77 19.31 16.03
CA LYS A 493 -14.05 18.24 16.74
C LYS A 493 -12.53 18.37 16.56
N LYS A 494 -12.05 18.67 15.34
CA LYS A 494 -10.63 18.91 15.06
C LYS A 494 -10.09 20.16 15.77
N GLU A 495 -10.86 21.24 15.80
CA GLU A 495 -10.49 22.48 16.52
C GLU A 495 -10.44 22.26 18.05
N ARG A 496 -11.40 21.53 18.63
CA ARG A 496 -11.37 21.17 20.06
C ARG A 496 -10.19 20.26 20.42
N GLN A 497 -9.79 19.35 19.51
CA GLN A 497 -8.67 18.46 19.72
C GLN A 497 -7.32 19.19 19.64
N ALA A 498 -7.18 20.12 18.69
CA ALA A 498 -6.01 21.01 18.59
C ALA A 498 -5.88 21.90 19.85
N ALA A 499 -6.99 22.42 20.37
CA ALA A 499 -7.00 23.20 21.61
C ALA A 499 -6.59 22.38 22.84
N ARG A 500 -7.00 21.10 22.93
CA ARG A 500 -6.58 20.20 24.02
C ARG A 500 -5.09 19.87 23.99
N LEU A 501 -4.55 19.62 22.80
CA LEU A 501 -3.10 19.38 22.64
C LEU A 501 -2.28 20.62 23.01
N ALA A 502 -2.70 21.80 22.55
CA ALA A 502 -2.03 23.05 22.93
C ALA A 502 -2.07 23.30 24.45
N ALA A 503 -3.19 22.99 25.11
CA ALA A 503 -3.30 23.08 26.56
C ALA A 503 -2.37 22.09 27.28
N ALA A 504 -2.31 20.84 26.83
CA ALA A 504 -1.42 19.83 27.41
C ALA A 504 0.07 20.20 27.26
N THR A 505 0.47 20.74 26.10
CA THR A 505 1.84 21.24 25.88
C THR A 505 2.15 22.44 26.78
N ALA A 506 1.19 23.35 26.98
CA ALA A 506 1.36 24.48 27.90
C ALA A 506 1.47 24.03 29.37
N THR A 507 0.70 23.02 29.79
CA THR A 507 0.80 22.44 31.14
C THR A 507 2.15 21.74 31.35
N ALA A 508 2.62 20.95 30.38
CA ALA A 508 3.93 20.30 30.45
C ALA A 508 5.09 21.31 30.52
N ALA A 509 5.00 22.41 29.78
CA ALA A 509 5.97 23.50 29.85
C ALA A 509 5.93 24.22 31.20
N ALA A 510 4.75 24.40 31.81
CA ALA A 510 4.61 25.04 33.12
C ALA A 510 5.14 24.14 34.26
N THR A 511 4.96 22.83 34.18
CA THR A 511 5.51 21.89 35.18
C THR A 511 7.02 21.75 35.07
N GLY A 512 7.59 21.82 33.86
CA GLY A 512 9.04 21.80 33.66
C GLY A 512 9.77 23.05 34.17
N VAL A 513 9.06 24.14 34.47
CA VAL A 513 9.62 25.37 35.06
C VAL A 513 9.55 25.36 36.60
N LEU A 514 8.83 24.41 37.21
CA LEU A 514 8.77 24.27 38.67
C LEU A 514 9.82 23.30 39.24
N ASP A 515 10.45 22.49 38.38
CA ASP A 515 11.55 21.57 38.73
C ASP A 515 12.95 22.13 38.40
N ALA A 516 13.04 23.38 37.93
CA ALA A 516 14.28 24.13 37.72
C ALA A 516 14.30 25.38 38.61
#